data_AF-A0A851HSA1-F1
#
_entry.id   AF-A0A851HSA1-F1
#
_cell.length_a   1.000
_cell.length_b   1.000
_cell.length_c   1.000
_cell.angle_alpha   90.00
_cell.angle_beta   90.00
_cell.angle_gamma   90.00
#
_symmetry.space_group_name_H-M   'P 1'
#
loop_
_entity.id
_entity.type
_entity.pdbx_description
1 polymer ?
#
loop_
_entity_poly.entity_id
_entity_poly.type
_entity_poly.pdbx_seq_one_letter_code
_entity_poly.pdbx_strand_id
1 'polypeptide(L)' 'MTDDQVSELIEAIRQQTEAITRLADSNAALVAAMADADEVDSDEREPDRYLDGTPCARG' A
#
# COMPACT_ATOMS: atom_id res chain seq x y z
N MET A 1 40.31 -6.64 10.79
CA MET A 1 39.13 -6.39 11.62
C MET A 1 39.38 -7.03 12.97
N THR A 2 39.08 -6.33 14.05
CA THR A 2 39.06 -6.90 15.40
C THR A 2 37.72 -7.59 15.64
N ASP A 3 37.66 -8.53 16.60
CA ASP A 3 36.40 -9.21 16.95
C ASP A 3 35.28 -8.22 17.32
N ASP A 4 35.63 -7.10 17.98
CA ASP A 4 34.68 -6.04 18.33
C ASP A 4 34.03 -5.41 17.08
N GLN A 5 34.81 -5.14 16.04
CA GLN A 5 34.30 -4.58 14.78
C GLN A 5 33.37 -5.55 14.04
N VAL A 6 33.61 -6.86 14.17
CA VAL A 6 32.74 -7.89 13.60
C VAL A 6 31.43 -7.95 14.37
N SER A 7 31.47 -7.85 15.70
CA SER A 7 30.29 -7.86 16.56
C SER A 7 29.37 -6.65 16.28
N GLU A 8 29.95 -5.44 16.20
CA GLU A 8 29.22 -4.22 15.84
C GLU A 8 28.56 -4.31 14.46
N LEU A 9 29.27 -4.89 13.48
CA LEU A 9 28.74 -5.08 12.14
C LEU A 9 27.55 -6.06 12.14
N ILE A 10 27.63 -7.16 12.89
CA ILE A 10 26.53 -8.13 13.01
C ILE A 10 25.31 -7.46 13.66
N GLU A 11 25.51 -6.64 14.69
CA GLU A 11 24.42 -5.94 15.35
C GLU A 11 23.75 -4.93 14.41
N ALA A 12 24.54 -4.15 13.66
CA ALA A 12 24.03 -3.23 12.67
C ALA A 12 23.20 -3.94 11.57
N ILE A 13 23.67 -5.10 11.10
CA ILE A 13 22.95 -5.92 10.11
C ILE A 13 21.61 -6.42 10.66
N ARG A 14 21.59 -6.85 11.94
CA ARG A 14 20.34 -7.28 12.60
C ARG A 14 19.33 -6.15 12.67
N GLN A 15 19.77 -4.97 13.12
CA GLN A 15 18.91 -3.78 13.20
C GLN A 15 18.38 -3.36 11.83
N GLN A 16 19.23 -3.40 10.79
CA GLN A 16 18.80 -3.13 9.41
C GLN A 16 17.77 -4.15 8.92
N THR A 17 17.98 -5.43 9.20
CA THR A 17 17.05 -6.50 8.81
C THR A 17 15.68 -6.27 9.46
N GLU A 18 15.64 -5.94 10.76
CA GLU A 18 14.41 -5.64 11.47
C GLU A 18 13.70 -4.40 10.91
N ALA A 19 14.45 -3.36 10.53
CA ALA A 19 13.88 -2.20 9.87
C ALA A 19 13.26 -2.54 8.50
N ILE A 20 13.92 -3.38 7.70
CA ILE A 20 13.41 -3.84 6.41
C ILE A 20 12.12 -4.66 6.58
N THR A 21 12.08 -5.56 7.56
CA THR A 21 10.86 -6.35 7.85
C THR A 21 9.69 -5.44 8.18
N ARG A 22 9.88 -4.46 9.08
CA ARG A 22 8.83 -3.50 9.43
C ARG A 22 8.35 -2.67 8.23
N LEU A 23 9.26 -2.29 7.33
CA LEU A 23 8.91 -1.57 6.11
C LEU A 23 8.08 -2.44 5.16
N ALA A 24 8.45 -3.71 5.01
CA ALA A 24 7.70 -4.66 4.19
C ALA A 24 6.28 -4.85 4.74
N ASP A 25 6.14 -5.02 6.07
CA ASP A 25 4.83 -5.14 6.73
C ASP A 25 3.96 -3.89 6.52
N SER A 26 4.56 -2.70 6.64
CA SER A 26 3.87 -1.44 6.37
C SER A 26 3.40 -1.32 4.92
N ASN A 27 4.21 -1.74 3.96
CA ASN A 27 3.85 -1.72 2.55
C ASN A 27 2.72 -2.71 2.24
N ALA A 28 2.76 -3.91 2.85
CA ALA A 28 1.68 -4.89 2.71
C ALA A 28 0.35 -4.35 3.24
N ALA A 29 0.37 -3.70 4.42
CA ALA A 29 -0.82 -3.06 4.99
C ALA A 29 -1.35 -1.92 4.12
N LEU A 30 -0.47 -1.10 3.54
CA LEU A 30 -0.85 -0.02 2.64
C LEU A 30 -1.52 -0.55 1.36
N VAL A 31 -0.94 -1.58 0.74
CA VAL A 31 -1.50 -2.21 -0.46
C VAL A 31 -2.88 -2.81 -0.17
N ALA A 32 -3.04 -3.48 0.97
CA ALA A 32 -4.34 -4.01 1.38
C ALA A 32 -5.38 -2.90 1.54
N ALA A 33 -5.03 -1.80 2.22
CA ALA A 33 -5.93 -0.66 2.38
C ALA A 33 -6.31 0.03 1.04
N MET A 34 -5.39 0.04 0.06
CA MET A 34 -5.67 0.56 -1.27
C MET A 34 -6.59 -0.37 -2.07
N ALA A 35 -6.38 -1.69 -1.98
CA ALA A 35 -7.26 -2.68 -2.61
C ALA A 35 -8.69 -2.61 -2.04
N ASP A 36 -8.81 -2.48 -0.71
CA ASP A 36 -10.11 -2.30 -0.05
C ASP A 36 -10.81 -1.00 -0.48
N ALA A 37 -10.05 0.04 -0.84
CA ALA A 37 -10.60 1.31 -1.33
C ALA A 37 -11.08 1.22 -2.80
N ASP A 38 -10.37 0.47 -3.64
CA ASP A 38 -10.73 0.26 -5.05
C ASP A 38 -12.00 -0.62 -5.19
N GLU A 39 -12.25 -1.55 -4.26
CA GLU A 39 -13.48 -2.36 -4.29
C GLU A 39 -14.76 -1.56 -3.98
N VAL A 40 -14.66 -0.38 -3.37
CA VAL A 40 -15.81 0.49 -3.06
C VAL A 40 -16.36 1.19 -4.32
N ASP A 41 -15.61 1.22 -5.42
CA ASP A 41 -16.04 1.77 -6.72
C ASP A 41 -16.55 0.69 -7.69
N SER A 42 -16.90 -0.50 -7.19
CA SER A 42 -17.51 -1.57 -8.00
C SER A 42 -19.02 -1.39 -8.23
N ASP A 43 -19.60 -0.37 -7.59
CA ASP A 43 -20.95 0.12 -7.85
C ASP A 43 -20.91 1.18 -8.98
N GLU A 44 -20.23 0.86 -10.10
CA GLU A 44 -20.29 1.57 -11.39
C GLU A 44 -21.73 1.53 -11.96
N ARG A 45 -22.68 2.11 -11.24
CA ARG A 45 -23.95 2.52 -11.80
C ARG A 45 -23.64 3.71 -12.67
N GLU A 46 -23.65 3.50 -13.99
CA GLU A 46 -23.65 4.59 -14.95
C GLU A 46 -24.64 5.66 -14.47
N PRO A 47 -24.20 6.91 -14.28
CA PRO A 47 -25.09 7.95 -13.79
C PRO A 47 -26.22 8.14 -14.80
N ASP A 48 -27.48 8.06 -14.34
CA ASP A 48 -28.65 8.21 -15.21
C ASP A 48 -28.80 9.64 -15.78
N ARG A 49 -27.94 10.58 -15.34
CA ARG A 49 -27.93 12.00 -15.75
C ARG A 49 -26.51 12.55 -15.85
N TYR A 50 -26.30 13.46 -16.80
CA TYR A 50 -25.12 14.29 -16.91
C TYR A 50 -25.08 15.37 -15.80
N LEU A 51 -23.95 16.05 -15.63
CA LEU A 51 -23.75 17.08 -14.60
C LEU A 51 -24.68 18.30 -14.74
N ASP A 52 -25.26 18.49 -15.93
CA ASP A 52 -26.26 19.52 -16.23
C ASP A 52 -27.72 19.05 -15.97
N GLY A 53 -27.90 17.81 -15.48
CA GLY A 53 -29.19 17.20 -15.20
C GLY A 53 -29.89 16.57 -16.41
N THR A 54 -29.32 16.68 -17.61
CA THR A 54 -29.87 16.01 -18.80
C THR A 54 -29.74 14.48 -18.66
N PRO A 55 -30.74 13.70 -19.10
CA PRO A 55 -30.71 12.24 -18.96
C PRO A 55 -29.64 11.61 -19.87
N CYS A 56 -28.91 10.63 -19.34
CA CYS A 56 -27.98 9.82 -20.14
C CYS A 56 -28.79 8.87 -21.05
N ALA A 57 -28.48 8.86 -22.35
CA ALA A 57 -29.12 7.93 -23.28
C ALA A 57 -28.57 6.52 -23.04
N ARG A 58 -29.37 5.61 -22.50
CA ARG A 58 -29.00 4.19 -22.39
C ARG A 58 -28.96 3.58 -23.80
N GLY A 59 -27.80 3.05 -24.18
CA GLY A 59 -27.60 2.21 -25.37
C GLY A 59 -27.98 0.77 -25.12
#